data_AF-A0A1F8PKY8-F1
#
_entry.id   AF-A0A1F8PKY8-F1
#
_cell.length_a   1.000
_cell.length_b   1.000
_cell.length_c   1.000
_cell.angle_alpha   90.00
_cell.angle_beta   90.00
_cell.angle_gamma   90.00
#
_symmetry.space_group_name_H-M   'P 1'
#
loop_
_entity.id
_entity.type
_entity.pdbx_description
1 polymer ?
#
loop_
_entity_poly.entity_id
_entity_poly.type
_entity_poly.pdbx_seq_one_letter_code
_entity_poly.pdbx_strand_id
1 'polypeptide(L)'
;MALQLTINDVITKAIHKEIESQNLYSDLSQKMIDPSAKDAFMTLFHEEQRHQRILEQYLRGEIKDGTEAGDRVVDYKLAEHLDQPEPTPGMELKHKQKIEFLYTEVAFPQTDGG
;
A
#
# COMPACT_ATOMS: atom_id res chain seq x y z
N MET A 1 7.76 -27.48 15.91
CA MET A 1 6.94 -26.38 16.49
C MET A 1 6.46 -25.53 15.32
N ALA A 2 5.15 -25.47 15.08
CA ALA A 2 4.60 -24.62 14.03
C ALA A 2 4.59 -23.17 14.52
N LEU A 3 5.24 -22.26 13.77
CA LEU A 3 5.13 -20.82 13.97
C LEU A 3 3.65 -20.43 13.76
N GLN A 4 2.89 -20.27 14.84
CA GLN A 4 1.60 -19.61 14.75
C GLN A 4 1.87 -18.12 14.51
N LEU A 5 1.67 -17.68 13.27
CA LEU A 5 1.62 -16.26 12.93
C LEU A 5 0.40 -15.66 13.60
N THR A 6 0.62 -14.73 14.53
CA THR A 6 -0.48 -13.97 15.12
C THR A 6 -0.96 -12.91 14.13
N ILE A 7 -2.20 -12.44 14.31
CA ILE A 7 -2.75 -11.33 13.51
C ILE A 7 -1.84 -10.09 13.63
N ASN A 8 -1.30 -9.82 14.82
CA ASN A 8 -0.34 -8.73 15.04
C ASN A 8 0.94 -8.90 14.22
N ASP A 9 1.46 -10.13 14.09
CA ASP A 9 2.64 -10.40 13.25
C ASP A 9 2.35 -10.17 11.76
N VAL A 10 1.14 -10.54 11.31
CA VAL A 10 0.71 -10.31 9.92
C VAL A 10 0.56 -8.82 9.63
N ILE A 11 -0.08 -8.07 10.53
CA ILE A 11 -0.24 -6.61 10.40
C ILE A 11 1.12 -5.91 10.46
N THR A 12 2.00 -6.32 11.37
CA THR A 12 3.36 -5.75 11.46
C THR A 12 4.15 -5.99 10.17
N LYS A 13 4.04 -7.19 9.59
CA LYS A 13 4.65 -7.48 8.27
C LYS A 13 4.05 -6.64 7.15
N ALA A 14 2.73 -6.41 7.17
CA ALA A 14 2.07 -5.54 6.21
C ALA A 14 2.58 -4.09 6.33
N ILE A 15 2.66 -3.54 7.54
CA ILE A 15 3.23 -2.19 7.79
C ILE A 15 4.65 -2.07 7.22
N HIS A 16 5.51 -3.06 7.46
CA HIS A 16 6.85 -3.06 6.90
C HIS A 16 6.84 -3.04 5.37
N LYS A 17 5.98 -3.84 4.72
CA LYS A 17 5.83 -3.81 3.27
C LYS A 17 5.36 -2.45 2.76
N GLU A 18 4.42 -1.80 3.44
CA GLU A 18 3.97 -0.45 3.06
C GLU A 18 5.12 0.55 3.12
N ILE A 19 5.98 0.46 4.12
CA ILE A 19 7.18 1.32 4.26
C ILE A 19 8.20 1.01 3.15
N GLU A 20 8.40 -0.26 2.81
CA GLU A 20 9.28 -0.66 1.68
C GLU A 20 8.77 -0.11 0.35
N SER A 21 7.46 -0.25 0.06
CA SER A 21 6.82 0.30 -1.14
C SER A 21 6.93 1.83 -1.18
N GLN A 22 6.74 2.51 -0.04
CA GLN A 22 6.91 3.96 0.07
C GLN A 22 8.32 4.40 -0.33
N ASN A 23 9.35 3.75 0.22
CA ASN A 23 10.74 4.06 -0.12
C ASN A 23 11.00 3.81 -1.61
N LEU A 24 10.51 2.68 -2.15
CA LEU A 24 10.63 2.34 -3.56
C LEU A 24 10.01 3.43 -4.46
N TYR A 25 8.78 3.87 -4.18
CA TYR A 25 8.10 4.87 -5.01
C TYR A 25 8.73 6.24 -4.88
N SER A 26 9.19 6.62 -3.68
CA SER A 26 9.93 7.86 -3.48
C SER A 26 11.22 7.86 -4.31
N ASP A 27 12.01 6.78 -4.23
CA ASP A 27 13.26 6.62 -4.99
C ASP A 27 13.03 6.62 -6.51
N LEU A 28 11.99 5.92 -6.98
CA LEU A 28 11.64 5.93 -8.40
C LEU A 28 11.25 7.33 -8.85
N SER A 29 10.42 8.04 -8.08
CA SER A 29 10.00 9.41 -8.41
C SER A 29 11.18 10.38 -8.53
N GLN A 30 12.24 10.21 -7.74
CA GLN A 30 13.43 11.04 -7.79
C GLN A 30 14.30 10.77 -9.03
N LYS A 31 14.21 9.55 -9.58
CA LYS A 31 14.95 9.15 -10.79
C LYS A 31 14.22 9.51 -12.08
N MET A 32 12.94 9.89 -12.01
CA MET A 32 12.16 10.28 -13.18
C MET A 32 12.48 11.70 -13.63
N ILE A 33 12.69 11.86 -14.94
CA ILE A 33 12.84 13.17 -15.60
C ILE A 33 11.46 13.73 -15.96
N ASP A 34 10.55 12.87 -16.42
CA ASP A 34 9.20 13.25 -16.78
C ASP A 34 8.36 13.62 -15.53
N PRO A 35 7.77 14.83 -15.47
CA PRO A 35 6.95 15.26 -14.33
C PRO A 35 5.71 14.40 -14.11
N SER A 36 5.11 13.84 -15.18
CA SER A 36 3.89 13.02 -15.10
C SER A 36 4.20 11.66 -14.48
N ALA A 37 5.32 11.04 -14.88
CA ALA A 37 5.84 9.83 -14.27
C ALA A 37 6.17 10.05 -12.79
N LYS A 38 6.82 11.16 -12.46
CA LYS A 38 7.11 11.54 -11.08
C LYS A 38 5.84 11.66 -10.25
N ASP A 39 4.82 12.35 -10.77
CA ASP A 39 3.52 12.50 -10.10
C ASP A 39 2.80 11.16 -9.90
N ALA A 40 2.89 10.26 -10.88
CA ALA A 40 2.31 8.91 -10.77
C ALA A 40 2.95 8.08 -9.65
N PHE A 41 4.29 8.11 -9.51
CA PHE A 41 4.96 7.45 -8.39
C PHE A 41 4.68 8.14 -7.05
N MET A 42 4.59 9.46 -7.02
CA MET A 42 4.19 10.19 -5.82
C MET A 42 2.76 9.85 -5.40
N THR A 43 1.84 9.65 -6.34
CA THR A 43 0.49 9.19 -6.03
C THR A 43 0.52 7.82 -5.33
N LEU A 44 1.32 6.87 -5.84
CA LEU A 44 1.51 5.57 -5.22
C LEU A 44 2.13 5.67 -3.81
N PHE A 45 3.14 6.52 -3.64
CA PHE A 45 3.74 6.79 -2.32
C PHE A 45 2.69 7.28 -1.29
N HIS A 46 1.76 8.14 -1.71
CA HIS A 46 0.71 8.65 -0.84
C HIS A 46 -0.37 7.60 -0.53
N GLU A 47 -0.65 6.69 -1.47
CA GLU A 47 -1.54 5.54 -1.25
C GLU A 47 -0.99 4.62 -0.14
N GLU A 48 0.28 4.23 -0.22
CA GLU A 48 0.88 3.34 0.79
C GLU A 48 1.00 4.01 2.17
N GLN A 49 1.25 5.32 2.23
CA GLN A 49 1.16 6.07 3.49
C GLN A 49 -0.23 5.98 4.12
N ARG A 50 -1.29 5.99 3.30
CA ARG A 50 -2.67 5.83 3.79
C ARG A 50 -2.89 4.41 4.30
N HIS A 51 -2.41 3.39 3.58
CA HIS A 51 -2.48 1.99 4.03
C HIS A 51 -1.74 1.78 5.36
N GLN A 52 -0.52 2.29 5.47
CA GLN A 52 0.26 2.25 6.72
C GLN A 52 -0.54 2.86 7.88
N ARG A 53 -1.13 4.05 7.71
CA ARG A 53 -1.93 4.69 8.77
C ARG A 53 -3.10 3.83 9.23
N ILE A 54 -3.77 3.14 8.31
CA ILE A 54 -4.89 2.25 8.64
C ILE A 54 -4.37 1.04 9.44
N LEU A 55 -3.31 0.38 8.97
CA LEU A 55 -2.71 -0.77 9.65
C LEU A 55 -2.17 -0.43 11.04
N GLU A 56 -1.58 0.75 11.21
CA GLU A 56 -1.13 1.24 12.52
C GLU A 56 -2.30 1.52 13.47
N GLN A 57 -3.42 2.06 12.98
CA GLN A 57 -4.63 2.27 13.79
C GLN A 57 -5.23 0.93 14.25
N TYR A 58 -5.20 -0.09 13.39
CA TYR A 58 -5.55 -1.47 13.76
C TYR A 58 -4.63 -2.00 14.87
N LEU A 59 -3.31 -1.81 14.75
CA LEU A 59 -2.33 -2.28 15.74
C LEU A 59 -2.46 -1.55 17.09
N ARG A 60 -2.73 -0.24 17.07
CA ARG A 60 -2.94 0.57 18.29
C ARG A 60 -4.25 0.26 19.00
N GLY A 61 -5.14 -0.53 18.38
CA GLY A 61 -6.48 -0.80 18.90
C GLY A 61 -7.34 0.46 18.97
N GLU A 62 -7.01 1.49 18.19
CA GLU A 62 -7.81 2.71 18.02
C GLU A 62 -9.05 2.43 17.18
N ILE A 63 -8.98 1.40 16.32
CA ILE A 63 -10.14 0.72 15.78
C ILE A 63 -10.68 -0.21 16.88
N LYS A 64 -11.31 0.40 17.90
CA LYS A 64 -12.13 -0.33 18.89
C LYS A 64 -13.44 -0.70 18.24
N ASP A 65 -13.37 -1.67 17.36
CA ASP A 65 -14.54 -2.43 17.00
C ASP A 65 -14.92 -3.33 18.18
N GLY A 66 -16.18 -3.27 18.58
CA GLY A 66 -16.70 -3.65 19.90
C GLY A 66 -16.66 -5.14 20.21
N THR A 67 -15.47 -5.72 20.36
CA THR A 67 -15.32 -7.16 20.57
C THR A 67 -14.34 -7.43 21.70
N GLU A 68 -14.86 -7.43 22.93
CA GLU A 68 -14.19 -8.14 24.01
C GLU A 68 -13.99 -9.61 23.59
N ALA A 69 -12.81 -10.14 23.88
CA ALA A 69 -12.41 -11.55 23.89
C ALA A 69 -13.24 -12.57 23.07
N GLY A 70 -12.66 -13.04 21.97
CA GLY A 70 -13.01 -14.32 21.35
C GLY A 70 -13.75 -14.17 20.02
N ASP A 71 -13.16 -14.73 18.97
CA ASP A 71 -13.83 -15.01 17.69
C ASP A 71 -14.28 -13.76 16.89
N ARG A 72 -13.33 -13.01 16.35
CA ARG A 72 -13.61 -11.72 15.70
C ARG A 72 -13.85 -11.85 14.20
N VAL A 73 -15.14 -11.86 13.84
CA VAL A 73 -15.66 -11.29 12.60
C VAL A 73 -15.36 -9.78 12.65
N VAL A 74 -14.65 -9.26 11.64
CA VAL A 74 -14.34 -7.84 11.50
C VAL A 74 -15.65 -7.10 11.22
N ASP A 75 -16.06 -6.19 12.11
CA ASP A 75 -17.30 -5.43 11.98
C ASP A 75 -17.02 -4.23 11.04
N TYR A 76 -17.69 -4.25 9.90
CA TYR A 76 -17.46 -3.39 8.74
C TYR A 76 -17.82 -1.90 8.94
N LYS A 77 -18.00 -1.41 10.17
CA LYS A 77 -18.55 -0.08 10.45
C LYS A 77 -17.54 1.08 10.40
N LEU A 78 -16.26 0.81 10.12
CA LEU A 78 -15.30 1.85 9.75
C LEU A 78 -15.23 2.09 8.22
N ALA A 79 -16.05 1.39 7.44
CA ALA A 79 -16.10 1.55 5.98
C ALA A 79 -16.84 2.82 5.53
N GLU A 80 -17.61 3.48 6.40
CA GLU A 80 -18.40 4.67 6.01
C GLU A 80 -17.57 5.95 5.84
N HIS A 81 -16.25 5.93 6.09
CA HIS A 81 -15.35 7.07 5.84
C HIS A 81 -14.12 6.73 4.99
N LEU A 82 -14.03 5.51 4.49
CA LEU A 82 -12.95 5.08 3.61
C LEU A 82 -13.57 4.74 2.25
N ASP A 83 -13.81 5.75 1.42
CA ASP A 83 -14.13 5.63 -0.03
C ASP A 83 -13.03 4.90 -0.85
N GLN A 84 -12.06 4.28 -0.18
CA GLN A 84 -10.98 3.54 -0.80
C GLN A 84 -10.78 2.22 -0.07
N PRO A 85 -10.64 1.12 -0.82
CA PRO A 85 -10.66 -0.24 -0.31
C PRO A 85 -9.54 -0.49 0.71
N GLU A 86 -9.81 -1.38 1.67
CA GLU A 86 -8.85 -1.88 2.66
C GLU A 86 -7.63 -2.54 1.97
N PRO A 87 -6.40 -2.39 2.50
CA PRO A 87 -5.21 -3.02 1.92
C PRO A 87 -5.39 -4.54 1.86
N THR A 88 -5.53 -5.07 0.64
CA THR A 88 -5.66 -6.51 0.38
C THR A 88 -4.47 -7.01 -0.44
N PRO A 89 -4.14 -8.31 -0.40
CA PRO A 89 -3.08 -8.89 -1.25
C PRO A 89 -3.26 -8.62 -2.75
N GLY A 90 -4.50 -8.40 -3.22
CA GLY A 90 -4.80 -8.04 -4.61
C GLY A 90 -4.37 -6.63 -5.01
N MET A 91 -4.12 -5.73 -4.05
CA MET A 91 -3.62 -4.37 -4.31
C MET A 91 -2.14 -4.37 -4.69
N GLU A 92 -1.32 -5.16 -3.98
CA GLU A 92 0.12 -5.30 -4.26
C GLU A 92 0.37 -5.74 -5.71
N LEU A 93 -0.49 -6.62 -6.26
CA LEU A 93 -0.41 -7.04 -7.65
C LEU A 93 -0.73 -5.91 -8.64
N LYS A 94 -1.77 -5.11 -8.36
CA LYS A 94 -2.15 -3.97 -9.21
C LYS A 94 -1.06 -2.91 -9.23
N HIS A 95 -0.44 -2.64 -8.09
CA HIS A 95 0.67 -1.70 -8.01
C HIS A 95 1.88 -2.19 -8.79
N LYS A 96 2.25 -3.48 -8.69
CA LYS A 96 3.31 -4.07 -9.51
C LYS A 96 3.05 -3.92 -11.02
N GLN A 97 1.83 -4.21 -11.47
CA GLN A 97 1.45 -4.00 -12.87
C GLN A 97 1.54 -2.52 -13.27
N LYS A 98 1.13 -1.61 -12.40
CA LYS A 98 1.23 -0.16 -12.63
C LYS A 98 2.68 0.31 -12.69
N ILE A 99 3.58 -0.23 -11.86
CA ILE A 99 5.02 0.04 -11.94
C ILE A 99 5.58 -0.45 -13.27
N GLU A 100 5.29 -1.69 -13.68
CA GLU A 100 5.79 -2.24 -14.95
C GLU A 100 5.32 -1.40 -16.14
N PHE A 101 4.06 -0.96 -16.13
CA PHE A 101 3.52 -0.03 -17.12
C PHE A 101 4.26 1.31 -17.10
N LEU A 102 4.37 1.96 -15.94
CA LEU A 102 5.05 3.25 -15.82
C LEU A 102 6.51 3.14 -16.27
N TYR A 103 7.24 2.13 -15.81
CA TYR A 103 8.64 1.92 -16.16
C TYR A 103 8.83 1.66 -17.66
N THR A 104 7.91 0.95 -18.32
CA THR A 104 8.00 0.68 -19.75
C THR A 104 7.69 1.92 -20.59
N GLU A 105 6.66 2.68 -20.21
CA GLU A 105 6.18 3.83 -20.99
C GLU A 105 6.97 5.12 -20.74
N VAL A 106 7.53 5.30 -19.54
CA VAL A 106 8.18 6.57 -19.14
C VAL A 106 9.70 6.52 -19.05
N ALA A 107 10.31 5.33 -18.99
CA ALA A 107 11.77 5.20 -18.81
C ALA A 107 12.56 5.18 -20.14
N PHE A 108 11.88 5.15 -21.29
CA PHE A 108 12.50 5.41 -22.58
C PHE A 108 11.93 6.69 -23.17
N PRO A 109 12.74 7.67 -23.58
CA PRO A 109 12.25 8.60 -24.58
C PRO A 109 11.83 7.74 -25.78
N GLN A 110 10.55 7.72 -26.11
CA GLN A 110 10.14 7.37 -27.47
C GLN A 110 10.86 8.38 -28.34
N THR A 111 12.01 8.00 -28.88
CA THR A 111 12.63 8.77 -29.95
C THR A 111 11.65 8.65 -31.09
N ASP A 112 10.90 9.71 -31.36
CA ASP A 112 10.30 9.95 -32.67
C ASP A 112 11.40 9.66 -33.70
N GLY A 113 11.27 8.53 -34.40
CA GLY A 113 12.38 7.97 -35.16
C GLY A 113 11.94 6.81 -36.03
N GLY A 114 11.17 7.12 -37.07
CA GLY A 114 10.82 6.23 -38.17
C GLY A 114 9.75 6.80 -39.09
#